data_AF-A0A965ED87-F1
#
_entry.id   AF-A0A965ED87-F1
#
_cell.length_a   1.000
_cell.length_b   1.000
_cell.length_c   1.000
_cell.angle_alpha   90.00
_cell.angle_beta   90.00
_cell.angle_gamma   90.00
#
_symmetry.space_group_name_H-M   'P 1'
#
loop_
_entity.id
_entity.type
_entity.pdbx_description
1 polymer ?
#
loop_
_entity_poly.entity_id
_entity_poly.type
_entity_poly.pdbx_seq_one_letter_code
_entity_poly.pdbx_strand_id
1 'polypeptide(L)' 'MSAFRPPGQQQLAAHLQYSPYVVPITISNTKCVIVDQRLEGLEPMAMDFVISFARDNDLPFEELSGDSSDSAPSA' A
#
# COMPACT_ATOMS: atom_id res chain seq x y z
N MET A 1 14.78 19.93 -17.33
CA MET A 1 14.93 19.45 -15.95
C MET A 1 16.33 19.78 -15.48
N SER A 2 16.50 20.78 -14.63
CA SER A 2 17.75 20.99 -13.91
C SER A 2 17.40 21.31 -12.46
N ALA A 3 17.98 20.57 -11.53
CA ALA A 3 17.84 20.82 -10.11
C ALA A 3 19.17 21.36 -9.60
N PHE A 4 19.24 22.68 -9.43
CA PHE A 4 20.29 23.28 -8.62
C PHE A 4 19.93 23.08 -7.15
N ARG A 5 20.80 22.43 -6.37
CA ARG A 5 20.61 22.19 -4.94
C ARG A 5 21.82 22.71 -4.16
N PRO A 6 21.71 23.86 -3.49
CA PRO A 6 22.77 24.32 -2.60
C PRO A 6 22.86 23.40 -1.37
N PRO A 7 24.07 23.12 -0.86
CA PRO A 7 24.24 22.25 0.30
C PRO A 7 23.76 22.95 1.57
N GLY A 8 22.89 22.28 2.35
CA GLY A 8 22.58 22.66 3.73
C GLY A 8 21.11 22.76 4.11
N GLN A 9 20.17 22.68 3.18
CA GLN A 9 18.74 22.78 3.50
C GLN A 9 17.91 21.89 2.60
N GLN A 10 17.30 20.84 3.17
CA GLN A 10 15.85 20.79 3.31
C GLN A 10 15.38 19.48 3.96
N GLN A 11 14.69 19.66 5.08
CA GLN A 11 13.68 18.76 5.61
C GLN A 11 12.48 18.70 4.63
N LEU A 12 12.66 18.23 3.39
CA LEU A 12 11.59 18.09 2.38
C LEU A 12 11.36 16.61 2.07
N ALA A 13 10.53 15.97 2.88
CA ALA A 13 9.73 14.80 2.47
C ALA A 13 8.86 14.24 3.61
N ALA A 14 8.97 14.72 4.86
CA ALA A 14 8.25 14.11 5.99
C ALA A 14 6.72 14.03 5.77
N HIS A 15 6.14 15.01 5.06
CA HIS A 15 4.69 15.05 4.77
C HIS A 15 4.25 14.22 3.55
N LEU A 16 5.19 13.65 2.79
CA LEU A 16 4.91 12.75 1.66
C LEU A 16 5.37 11.32 1.96
N GLN A 17 5.58 11.00 3.24
CA GLN A 17 5.87 9.64 3.66
C GLN A 17 4.56 8.87 3.70
N TYR A 18 4.46 7.85 2.86
CA TYR A 18 3.40 6.86 2.99
C TYR A 18 3.50 6.19 4.36
N SER A 19 2.35 5.80 4.91
CA SER A 19 2.34 4.90 6.05
C SER A 19 3.10 3.61 5.66
N PRO A 20 3.97 3.07 6.53
CA PRO A 20 4.69 1.83 6.23
C PRO A 20 3.74 0.63 6.02
N TYR A 21 2.49 0.75 6.45
CA TYR A 21 1.44 -0.26 6.32
C TYR A 21 0.58 -0.09 5.07
N VAL A 22 0.80 0.94 4.26
CA VAL A 22 0.04 1.22 3.04
C VAL A 22 1.01 1.44 1.89
N VAL A 23 1.13 0.46 1.01
CA VAL A 23 2.15 0.47 -0.04
C VAL A 23 1.49 0.36 -1.42
N PRO A 24 1.79 1.29 -2.34
CA PRO A 24 1.32 1.19 -3.71
C PRO A 24 2.10 0.11 -4.47
N ILE A 25 1.39 -0.76 -5.20
CA ILE A 25 1.95 -1.82 -6.03
C ILE A 25 1.31 -1.80 -7.43
N THR A 26 1.90 -2.53 -8.36
CA THR A 26 1.28 -2.79 -9.67
C THR A 26 1.23 -4.30 -9.88
N ILE A 27 0.02 -4.85 -9.99
CA ILE A 27 -0.23 -6.28 -10.22
C ILE A 27 -0.84 -6.41 -11.62
N SER A 28 -0.22 -7.21 -12.49
CA SER A 28 -0.74 -7.47 -13.84
C SER A 28 -1.08 -6.19 -14.63
N ASN A 29 -0.23 -5.17 -14.52
CA ASN A 29 -0.39 -3.85 -15.14
C ASN A 29 -1.54 -2.98 -14.59
N THR A 30 -2.17 -3.38 -13.49
CA THR A 30 -3.20 -2.64 -12.75
C THR A 30 -2.59 -2.03 -11.48
N LYS A 31 -2.90 -0.77 -11.19
CA LYS A 31 -2.45 -0.10 -9.96
C LYS A 31 -3.29 -0.59 -8.79
N CYS A 32 -2.62 -1.12 -7.76
CA CYS A 32 -3.25 -1.63 -6.55
C CYS A 32 -2.58 -1.01 -5.32
N VAL A 33 -3.26 -1.10 -4.19
CA VAL A 33 -2.72 -0.68 -2.89
C VAL A 33 -2.82 -1.87 -1.96
N ILE A 34 -1.72 -2.21 -1.29
CA ILE A 34 -1.71 -3.23 -0.24
C ILE A 34 -1.77 -2.51 1.10
N VAL A 35 -2.67 -2.97 1.97
CA VAL A 35 -2.81 -2.48 3.33
C VAL A 35 -2.59 -3.62 4.31
N ASP A 36 -1.65 -3.44 5.23
CA ASP A 36 -1.37 -4.41 6.30
C ASP A 36 -2.46 -4.34 7.36
N GLN A 37 -2.99 -5.50 7.76
CA GLN A 37 -4.03 -5.62 8.78
C GLN A 37 -3.61 -5.05 10.14
N ARG A 38 -2.30 -5.00 10.43
CA ARG A 38 -1.76 -4.35 11.64
C ARG A 38 -2.15 -2.88 11.76
N LEU A 39 -2.49 -2.21 10.64
CA LEU A 39 -2.98 -0.84 10.65
C LEU A 39 -4.26 -0.69 11.49
N GLU A 40 -5.12 -1.72 11.54
CA GLU A 40 -6.35 -1.68 12.33
C GLU A 40 -6.09 -1.55 13.83
N GLY A 41 -5.04 -2.21 14.33
CA GLY A 41 -4.65 -2.14 15.74
C GLY A 41 -3.91 -0.85 16.13
N LEU A 42 -3.33 -0.15 15.15
CA LEU A 42 -2.60 1.10 15.37
C LEU A 42 -3.49 2.32 15.18
N GLU A 43 -4.19 2.38 14.05
CA GLU A 43 -5.04 3.48 13.64
C GLU A 43 -6.31 2.93 12.97
N PRO A 44 -7.33 2.52 13.76
CA PRO A 44 -8.54 1.90 13.23
C PRO A 44 -9.32 2.80 12.27
N MET A 45 -9.25 4.13 12.49
CA MET A 45 -9.86 5.11 11.59
C MET A 45 -9.23 5.10 10.19
N ALA A 46 -7.92 4.86 10.09
CA ALA A 46 -7.24 4.78 8.80
C ALA A 46 -7.64 3.51 8.04
N MET A 47 -7.79 2.38 8.74
CA MET A 47 -8.31 1.15 8.15
C MET A 47 -9.75 1.33 7.65
N ASP A 48 -10.63 1.93 8.46
CA ASP A 48 -12.02 2.17 8.09
C ASP A 48 -12.15 3.12 6.87
N PHE A 49 -11.28 4.12 6.79
CA PHE A 49 -11.19 4.99 5.61
C PHE A 49 -10.83 4.21 4.35
N VAL A 50 -9.86 3.29 4.39
CA VAL A 50 -9.48 2.48 3.23
C VAL A 50 -10.64 1.57 2.80
N ILE A 51 -11.31 0.92 3.76
CA ILE A 51 -12.44 0.04 3.47
C ILE A 51 -13.60 0.84 2.87
N SER A 52 -13.91 1.99 3.44
CA SER A 52 -14.95 2.90 2.94
C SER A 52 -14.60 3.40 1.53
N PHE A 53 -13.35 3.80 1.29
CA PHE A 53 -12.88 4.22 -0.03
C PHE A 53 -13.05 3.12 -1.08
N ALA A 54 -12.73 1.86 -0.74
CA ALA A 54 -12.94 0.74 -1.65
C ALA A 54 -14.42 0.53 -1.97
N ARG A 55 -15.31 0.62 -0.97
CA ARG A 55 -16.76 0.49 -1.14
C ARG A 55 -17.35 1.63 -1.98
N ASP A 56 -16.99 2.87 -1.68
CA ASP A 56 -17.53 4.05 -2.35
C ASP A 56 -17.16 4.11 -3.84
N ASN A 57 -16.09 3.43 -4.23
CA ASN A 57 -15.60 3.36 -5.60
C ASN A 57 -15.82 1.99 -6.26
N ASP A 58 -16.60 1.10 -5.63
CA ASP A 58 -16.85 -0.27 -6.09
C ASP A 58 -15.56 -1.04 -6.47
N LEU A 59 -14.47 -0.80 -5.73
CA LEU A 59 -13.18 -1.40 -6.01
C LEU A 59 -13.14 -2.85 -5.49
N PRO A 60 -12.61 -3.80 -6.28
CA PRO A 60 -12.35 -5.14 -5.79
C PRO A 60 -11.23 -5.08 -4.74
N PHE A 61 -11.45 -5.76 -3.62
CA PHE A 61 -10.43 -6.01 -2.61
C PHE A 61 -10.43 -7.49 -2.25
N GLU A 62 -9.25 -8.04 -2.01
CA GLU A 62 -9.04 -9.43 -1.60
C GLU A 62 -8.07 -9.49 -0.44
N GLU A 63 -8.23 -10.50 0.40
CA GLU A 63 -7.23 -10.80 1.42
C GLU A 63 -6.06 -11.52 0.76
N LEU A 64 -4.86 -10.95 0.88
CA LEU A 64 -3.64 -11.59 0.37
C LEU A 64 -3.23 -12.71 1.33
N SER A 65 -3.97 -13.82 1.33
CA SER A 65 -3.55 -15.06 1.96
C SER A 65 -2.30 -15.54 1.23
N GLY A 66 -1.15 -15.52 1.89
CA GLY A 66 0.13 -16.01 1.37
C GLY A 66 0.17 -17.53 1.19
N ASP A 67 -0.86 -18.09 0.55
CA ASP A 67 -0.96 -19.51 0.27
C ASP A 67 -0.05 -19.84 -0.91
N SER A 68 1.24 -19.96 -0.60
CA SER A 68 2.21 -20.62 -1.47
C SER A 68 2.09 -22.13 -1.23
N SER A 69 0.91 -22.71 -1.46
CA SER A 69 0.80 -24.16 -1.60
C SER A 69 1.36 -24.54 -2.97
N ASP A 70 2.66 -24.79 -2.95
CA ASP A 70 3.41 -25.64 -3.86
C ASP A 70 2.52 -26.75 -4.43
N SER A 71 2.02 -26.54 -5.64
CA SER A 71 1.41 -27.59 -6.44
C SER A 71 2.53 -28.41 -7.05
N ALA A 72 3.07 -29.33 -6.26
CA ALA A 72 3.91 -30.39 -6.76
C ALA A 72 3.12 -31.17 -7.84
N PRO A 73 3.64 -31.33 -9.08
CA PRO A 73 3.02 -32.22 -10.03
C PRO A 73 3.22 -33.65 -9.52
N SER A 74 2.12 -34.28 -9.11
CA SER A 74 2.11 -35.71 -8.80
C SER A 74 2.03 -36.49 -10.11
N ALA A 75 3.10 -37.25 -10.37
CA ALA A 75 3.27 -38.37 -11.30
C ALA A 75 3.10 -38.13 -12.82
#